data_AF-A0A810NHX7-F1
#
_entry.id   AF-A0A810NHX7-F1
#
_cell.length_a   1.000
_cell.length_b   1.000
_cell.length_c   1.000
_cell.angle_alpha   90.00
_cell.angle_beta   90.00
_cell.angle_gamma   90.00
#
_symmetry.space_group_name_H-M   'P 1'
#
loop_
_entity.id
_entity.type
_entity.pdbx_description
1 polymer ?
#
loop_
_entity_poly.entity_id
_entity_poly.type
_entity_poly.pdbx_seq_one_letter_code
_entity_poly.pdbx_strand_id
1 'polypeptide(L)'
;MPLLIRSVQTPLSIEVRRGAVEGLAALLTDRRISAGGDVAVVVGPGQGQRIVELVGPSLERAEFINISGGTLDSALELGQRLRGRNFDAVVGIGGGKTIDTTKYAATRYGLPMVSVATSLANDGIASPIATLDHDGGRPSYSAHIPIAVVVDLDFVEAGPDRSTRAGIGETLSNINAIADWELAHRMRGEPIDGLAVAMARSGAEAVVNHPGDMSDDGFLTVLAESLITGGLAMAICGSSRPASGGCHEISHALDILFPGTASHGEQCGVGALFCTFLRASTDKAWAARFEQLSACLARHGLPRTPADLGLTDEQFVDAVEFAPRTRPDRYTILEHLALSRDELGERVADYADAVH
;
A
#
# COMPACT_ATOMS: atom_id res chain seq x y z
N MET A 1 -23.02 12.18 28.91
CA MET A 1 -21.65 12.69 28.67
C MET A 1 -21.55 13.12 27.22
N PRO A 2 -21.16 14.35 26.86
CA PRO A 2 -20.81 14.64 25.48
C PRO A 2 -19.35 14.19 25.28
N LEU A 3 -19.17 12.95 24.86
CA LEU A 3 -17.90 12.48 24.29
C LEU A 3 -18.13 12.30 22.80
N LEU A 4 -17.85 13.32 22.02
CA LEU A 4 -17.44 13.23 20.61
C LEU A 4 -16.48 14.41 20.41
N ILE A 5 -15.30 14.23 19.82
CA ILE A 5 -15.15 13.88 18.40
C ILE A 5 -13.96 12.94 18.20
N ARG A 6 -14.22 11.80 17.56
CA ARG A 6 -13.21 11.12 16.74
C ARG A 6 -13.22 11.83 15.39
N SER A 7 -12.12 12.46 15.02
CA SER A 7 -11.94 13.07 13.70
C SER A 7 -11.18 12.10 12.80
N VAL A 8 -11.73 11.81 11.64
CA VAL A 8 -11.05 11.04 10.59
C VAL A 8 -10.77 12.00 9.44
N GLN A 9 -9.52 12.10 9.03
CA GLN A 9 -9.17 12.81 7.80
C GLN A 9 -9.45 11.89 6.62
N THR A 10 -10.20 12.39 5.64
CA THR A 10 -10.50 11.69 4.38
C THR A 10 -10.23 12.65 3.22
N PRO A 11 -9.88 12.14 2.03
CA PRO A 11 -9.80 12.97 0.83
C PRO A 11 -11.13 13.68 0.58
N LEU A 12 -11.06 14.94 0.15
CA LEU A 12 -12.19 15.74 -0.31
C LEU A 12 -12.67 15.33 -1.70
N SER A 13 -11.76 14.78 -2.51
CA SER A 13 -12.03 14.27 -3.85
C SER A 13 -11.25 12.99 -4.09
N ILE A 14 -11.92 12.03 -4.73
CA ILE A 14 -11.32 10.78 -5.22
C ILE A 14 -11.79 10.64 -6.66
N GLU A 15 -10.86 10.68 -7.61
CA GLU A 15 -11.13 10.48 -9.03
C GLU A 15 -10.42 9.23 -9.53
N VAL A 16 -11.19 8.21 -9.91
CA VAL A 16 -10.69 6.98 -10.53
C VAL A 16 -11.40 6.80 -11.86
N ARG A 17 -10.74 7.14 -12.96
CA ARG A 17 -11.29 7.04 -14.32
C ARG A 17 -10.18 7.26 -15.36
N ARG A 18 -10.47 6.95 -16.62
CA ARG A 18 -9.65 7.40 -17.76
C ARG A 18 -9.70 8.92 -17.90
N GLY A 19 -8.56 9.53 -18.26
CA GLY A 19 -8.39 10.97 -18.36
C GLY A 19 -8.63 11.73 -17.04
N ALA A 20 -8.46 11.09 -15.89
CA ALA A 20 -8.62 11.74 -14.58
C ALA A 20 -7.70 12.94 -14.40
N VAL A 21 -6.48 12.92 -14.95
CA VAL A 21 -5.53 14.04 -14.80
C VAL A 21 -6.00 15.33 -15.48
N GLU A 22 -6.89 15.27 -16.47
CA GLU A 22 -7.46 16.45 -17.14
C GLU A 22 -8.26 17.33 -16.16
N GLY A 23 -8.80 16.73 -15.09
CA GLY A 23 -9.51 17.43 -14.03
C GLY A 23 -8.61 18.16 -13.01
N LEU A 24 -7.28 17.97 -13.08
CA LEU A 24 -6.37 18.43 -12.03
C LEU A 24 -6.41 19.95 -11.83
N ALA A 25 -6.45 20.74 -12.91
CA ALA A 25 -6.54 22.19 -12.78
C ALA A 25 -7.83 22.62 -12.08
N ALA A 26 -8.97 22.03 -12.45
CA ALA A 26 -10.25 22.31 -11.80
C ALA A 26 -10.21 21.92 -10.31
N LEU A 27 -9.64 20.76 -9.97
CA LEU A 27 -9.46 20.31 -8.58
C LEU A 27 -8.64 21.31 -7.76
N LEU A 28 -7.58 21.87 -8.35
CA LEU A 28 -6.70 22.84 -7.69
C LEU A 28 -7.29 24.26 -7.63
N THR A 29 -8.44 24.53 -8.26
CA THR A 29 -9.21 25.77 -8.01
C THR A 29 -10.08 25.71 -6.75
N ASP A 30 -10.26 24.51 -6.17
CA ASP A 30 -11.00 24.36 -4.93
C ASP A 30 -10.21 24.98 -3.76
N ARG A 31 -10.77 26.04 -3.17
CA ARG A 31 -10.15 26.79 -2.06
C ARG A 31 -9.93 25.95 -0.79
N ARG A 32 -10.57 24.78 -0.68
CA ARG A 32 -10.32 23.82 0.40
C ARG A 32 -9.02 23.04 0.18
N ILE A 33 -8.51 22.98 -1.05
CA ILE A 33 -7.27 22.33 -1.45
C ILE A 33 -6.16 23.37 -1.67
N SER A 34 -6.41 24.39 -2.50
CA SER A 34 -5.45 25.47 -2.79
C SER A 34 -6.14 26.83 -2.74
N ALA A 35 -5.78 27.66 -1.77
CA ALA A 35 -6.47 28.92 -1.51
C ALA A 35 -6.12 30.03 -2.53
N GLY A 36 -4.84 30.13 -2.92
CA GLY A 36 -4.29 31.13 -3.84
C GLY A 36 -3.86 30.57 -5.21
N GLY A 37 -3.90 29.25 -5.39
CA GLY A 37 -3.49 28.55 -6.61
C GLY A 37 -1.98 28.29 -6.71
N ASP A 38 -1.19 28.70 -5.72
CA ASP A 38 0.27 28.49 -5.73
C ASP A 38 0.58 27.05 -5.28
N VAL A 39 0.98 26.19 -6.20
CA VAL A 39 1.17 24.76 -5.93
C VAL A 39 2.57 24.28 -6.32
N ALA A 40 3.11 23.35 -5.56
CA ALA A 40 4.32 22.62 -5.96
C ALA A 40 3.92 21.30 -6.63
N VAL A 41 4.26 21.12 -7.91
CA VAL A 41 4.03 19.90 -8.67
C VAL A 41 5.30 19.07 -8.66
N VAL A 42 5.30 18.02 -7.85
CA VAL A 42 6.43 17.11 -7.65
C VAL A 42 6.28 15.93 -8.61
N VAL A 43 7.27 15.77 -9.48
CA VAL A 43 7.22 14.86 -10.63
C VAL A 43 8.25 13.76 -10.44
N GLY A 44 7.76 12.52 -10.41
CA GLY A 44 8.58 11.33 -10.36
C GLY A 44 9.15 10.93 -11.73
N PRO A 45 10.13 10.02 -11.76
CA PRO A 45 10.59 9.43 -13.01
C PRO A 45 9.49 8.65 -13.71
N GLY A 46 9.60 8.47 -15.03
CA GLY A 46 8.66 7.71 -15.84
C GLY A 46 7.57 8.57 -16.46
N GLN A 47 6.30 8.20 -16.26
CA GLN A 47 5.15 8.81 -16.94
C GLN A 47 4.79 10.22 -16.43
N GLY A 48 5.35 10.66 -15.30
CA GLY A 48 5.03 11.95 -14.68
C GLY A 48 5.27 13.15 -15.62
N GLN A 49 6.32 13.11 -16.43
CA GLN A 49 6.63 14.17 -17.39
C GLN A 49 5.54 14.33 -18.47
N ARG A 50 4.95 13.24 -18.95
CA ARG A 50 3.82 13.29 -19.90
C ARG A 50 2.59 13.92 -19.29
N ILE A 51 2.32 13.65 -18.01
CA ILE A 51 1.20 14.27 -17.30
C ILE A 51 1.45 15.78 -17.20
N VAL A 52 2.66 16.20 -16.83
CA VAL A 52 3.03 17.62 -16.79
C VAL A 52 2.90 18.31 -18.14
N GLU A 53 3.25 17.64 -19.24
CA GLU A 53 3.05 18.19 -20.59
C GLU A 53 1.56 18.40 -20.90
N LEU A 54 0.70 17.48 -20.46
CA LEU A 54 -0.74 17.54 -20.68
C LEU A 54 -1.42 18.63 -19.83
N VAL A 55 -1.09 18.70 -18.53
CA VAL A 55 -1.81 19.57 -17.57
C VAL A 55 -1.07 20.86 -17.25
N GLY A 56 0.24 20.91 -17.48
CA GLY A 56 1.10 22.05 -17.13
C GLY A 56 0.63 23.39 -17.68
N PRO A 57 0.16 23.50 -18.93
CA PRO A 57 -0.41 24.73 -19.47
C PRO A 57 -1.62 25.27 -18.69
N SER A 58 -2.34 24.41 -17.99
CA SER A 58 -3.50 24.78 -17.15
C SER A 58 -3.13 25.10 -15.69
N LEU A 59 -1.86 24.91 -15.31
CA LEU A 59 -1.34 25.14 -13.96
C LEU A 59 -0.39 26.34 -13.92
N GLU A 60 -0.91 27.52 -14.27
CA GLU A 60 -0.11 28.75 -14.47
C GLU A 60 0.76 29.17 -13.27
N ARG A 61 0.34 28.83 -12.05
CA ARG A 61 1.01 29.20 -10.79
C ARG A 61 1.78 28.04 -10.16
N ALA A 62 1.95 26.93 -10.88
CA ALA A 62 2.68 25.77 -10.38
C ALA A 62 4.20 25.96 -10.49
N GLU A 63 4.92 25.50 -9.47
CA GLU A 63 6.35 25.19 -9.58
C GLU A 63 6.54 23.70 -9.83
N PHE A 64 7.21 23.32 -10.93
CA PHE A 64 7.49 21.93 -11.24
C PHE A 64 8.85 21.50 -10.66
N ILE A 65 8.84 20.43 -9.87
CA ILE A 65 10.01 19.92 -9.14
C ILE A 65 10.19 18.44 -9.49
N ASN A 66 11.27 18.12 -10.21
CA ASN A 66 11.63 16.74 -10.49
C ASN A 66 12.38 16.10 -9.33
N ILE A 67 12.02 14.88 -8.96
CA ILE A 67 12.70 14.07 -7.93
C ILE A 67 12.96 12.65 -8.43
N SER A 68 14.00 12.00 -7.89
CA SER A 68 14.16 10.55 -8.02
C SER A 68 13.17 9.78 -7.16
N GLY A 69 12.90 10.27 -5.94
CA GLY A 69 11.93 9.72 -4.99
C GLY A 69 12.36 8.43 -4.30
N GLY A 70 11.61 8.03 -3.29
CA GLY A 70 11.76 6.76 -2.57
C GLY A 70 12.77 6.76 -1.42
N THR A 71 13.51 7.84 -1.18
CA THR A 71 14.47 7.94 -0.05
C THR A 71 14.07 9.01 0.95
N LEU A 72 14.52 8.85 2.21
CA LEU A 72 14.34 9.87 3.24
C LEU A 72 15.02 11.17 2.82
N ASP A 73 16.26 11.11 2.32
CA ASP A 73 17.02 12.28 1.88
C ASP A 73 16.31 13.07 0.78
N SER A 74 15.73 12.38 -0.22
CA SER A 74 14.94 13.05 -1.27
C SER A 74 13.73 13.78 -0.69
N ALA A 75 13.08 13.20 0.33
CA ALA A 75 11.95 13.83 1.00
C ALA A 75 12.36 15.04 1.85
N LEU A 76 13.54 14.98 2.48
CA LEU A 76 14.13 16.09 3.23
C LEU A 76 14.52 17.25 2.30
N GLU A 77 15.14 16.95 1.16
CA GLU A 77 15.50 17.94 0.16
C GLU A 77 14.26 18.62 -0.43
N LEU A 78 13.26 17.83 -0.83
CA LEU A 78 11.97 18.36 -1.29
C LEU A 78 11.36 19.27 -0.24
N GLY A 79 11.40 18.84 1.02
CA GLY A 79 10.93 19.64 2.14
C GLY A 79 11.61 21.00 2.29
N GLN A 80 12.92 21.08 2.06
CA GLN A 80 13.65 22.35 2.08
C GLN A 80 13.20 23.28 0.94
N ARG A 81 12.94 22.73 -0.25
CA ARG A 81 12.38 23.50 -1.38
C ARG A 81 10.98 24.02 -1.08
N LEU A 82 10.13 23.19 -0.48
CA LEU A 82 8.77 23.58 -0.07
C LEU A 82 8.76 24.72 0.97
N ARG A 83 9.81 24.88 1.79
CA ARG A 83 9.97 26.06 2.67
C ARG A 83 10.37 27.34 1.96
N GLY A 84 10.96 27.25 0.78
CA GLY A 84 11.52 28.40 0.06
C GLY A 84 10.46 29.36 -0.48
N ARG A 85 9.20 28.92 -0.55
CA ARG A 85 8.05 29.68 -1.05
C ARG A 85 6.80 29.32 -0.26
N ASN A 86 5.78 30.17 -0.33
CA ASN A 86 4.47 29.90 0.27
C ASN A 86 3.61 29.14 -0.76
N PHE A 87 3.63 27.81 -0.69
CA PHE A 87 2.69 26.97 -1.45
C PHE A 87 1.42 26.74 -0.65
N ASP A 88 0.29 26.68 -1.34
CA ASP A 88 -1.01 26.32 -0.76
C ASP A 88 -1.18 24.81 -0.67
N ALA A 89 -0.62 24.07 -1.64
CA ALA A 89 -0.70 22.61 -1.72
C ALA A 89 0.50 22.02 -2.47
N VAL A 90 0.70 20.71 -2.31
CA VAL A 90 1.69 19.93 -3.05
C VAL A 90 1.00 18.83 -3.84
N VAL A 91 1.33 18.68 -5.12
CA VAL A 91 0.82 17.63 -6.00
C VAL A 91 1.93 16.64 -6.28
N GLY A 92 1.78 15.39 -5.85
CA GLY A 92 2.71 14.32 -6.22
C GLY A 92 2.22 13.58 -7.44
N ILE A 93 3.00 13.56 -8.52
CA ILE A 93 2.68 12.86 -9.77
C ILE A 93 3.69 11.74 -10.01
N GLY A 94 3.27 10.49 -9.85
CA GLY A 94 4.11 9.34 -10.14
C GLY A 94 3.67 8.04 -9.47
N GLY A 95 4.60 7.08 -9.38
CA GLY A 95 4.40 5.83 -8.65
C GLY A 95 4.63 5.98 -7.14
N GLY A 96 4.46 4.88 -6.40
CA GLY A 96 4.48 4.87 -4.92
C GLY A 96 5.68 5.56 -4.28
N LYS A 97 6.90 5.40 -4.83
CA LYS A 97 8.11 6.08 -4.32
C LYS A 97 8.00 7.61 -4.36
N THR A 98 7.47 8.16 -5.45
CA THR A 98 7.26 9.60 -5.62
C THR A 98 6.15 10.10 -4.69
N ILE A 99 5.05 9.35 -4.62
CA ILE A 99 3.93 9.67 -3.74
C ILE A 99 4.37 9.69 -2.28
N ASP A 100 5.10 8.67 -1.81
CA ASP A 100 5.58 8.60 -0.42
C ASP A 100 6.56 9.71 -0.09
N THR A 101 7.51 10.02 -0.98
CA THR A 101 8.43 11.16 -0.80
C THR A 101 7.68 12.48 -0.70
N THR A 102 6.70 12.69 -1.57
CA THR A 102 5.91 13.92 -1.61
C THR A 102 5.01 14.04 -0.38
N LYS A 103 4.33 12.95 -0.01
CA LYS A 103 3.42 12.86 1.13
C LYS A 103 4.15 13.09 2.46
N TYR A 104 5.32 12.47 2.63
CA TYR A 104 6.15 12.69 3.82
C TYR A 104 6.63 14.14 3.91
N ALA A 105 7.14 14.70 2.80
CA ALA A 105 7.55 16.09 2.75
C ALA A 105 6.35 17.00 3.11
N ALA A 106 5.25 16.94 2.38
CA ALA A 106 4.07 17.78 2.60
C ALA A 106 3.56 17.72 4.05
N THR A 107 3.50 16.51 4.64
CA THR A 107 3.13 16.31 6.06
C THR A 107 4.01 17.14 6.99
N ARG A 108 5.34 17.07 6.81
CA ARG A 108 6.30 17.73 7.69
C ARG A 108 6.21 19.26 7.65
N TYR A 109 5.69 19.83 6.56
CA TYR A 109 5.50 21.28 6.40
C TYR A 109 4.05 21.70 6.54
N GLY A 110 3.14 20.79 6.89
CA GLY A 110 1.73 21.10 7.10
C GLY A 110 1.00 21.53 5.83
N LEU A 111 1.45 21.07 4.67
CA LEU A 111 0.80 21.36 3.38
C LEU A 111 -0.18 20.24 3.02
N PRO A 112 -1.37 20.57 2.50
CA PRO A 112 -2.26 19.59 1.91
C PRO A 112 -1.61 18.98 0.66
N MET A 113 -1.80 17.67 0.49
CA MET A 113 -1.16 16.91 -0.58
C MET A 113 -2.21 16.26 -1.49
N VAL A 114 -2.08 16.48 -2.80
CA VAL A 114 -2.86 15.77 -3.83
C VAL A 114 -2.00 14.65 -4.39
N SER A 115 -2.52 13.42 -4.34
CA SER A 115 -1.87 12.22 -4.87
C SER A 115 -2.37 11.97 -6.29
N VAL A 116 -1.49 12.03 -7.29
CA VAL A 116 -1.77 11.68 -8.68
C VAL A 116 -0.98 10.41 -9.01
N ALA A 117 -1.62 9.27 -8.80
CA ALA A 117 -0.99 7.97 -8.91
C ALA A 117 -0.95 7.51 -10.36
N THR A 118 0.26 7.20 -10.85
CA THR A 118 0.48 6.63 -12.19
C THR A 118 0.73 5.12 -12.15
N SER A 119 0.54 4.50 -10.98
CA SER A 119 0.79 3.09 -10.72
C SER A 119 0.04 2.67 -9.46
N LEU A 120 -0.54 1.47 -9.49
CA LEU A 120 -1.29 0.89 -8.38
C LEU A 120 -0.46 -0.19 -7.69
N ALA A 121 0.71 0.18 -7.17
CA ALA A 121 1.64 -0.79 -6.57
C ALA A 121 1.37 -1.13 -5.10
N ASN A 122 0.77 -0.20 -4.35
CA ASN A 122 0.41 -0.37 -2.96
C ASN A 122 -0.61 0.71 -2.54
N ASP A 123 -1.09 0.63 -1.30
CA ASP A 123 -2.08 1.55 -0.72
C ASP A 123 -1.49 2.91 -0.31
N GLY A 124 -0.18 3.11 -0.51
CA GLY A 124 0.55 4.37 -0.35
C GLY A 124 -0.09 5.55 -1.08
N ILE A 125 -0.86 5.28 -2.13
CA ILE A 125 -1.59 6.30 -2.90
C ILE A 125 -2.65 7.05 -2.08
N ALA A 126 -3.14 6.46 -0.99
CA ALA A 126 -4.18 7.03 -0.12
C ALA A 126 -4.04 6.68 1.37
N SER A 127 -2.87 6.20 1.81
CA SER A 127 -2.62 5.85 3.21
C SER A 127 -1.97 6.98 4.01
N PRO A 128 -2.13 6.99 5.36
CA PRO A 128 -1.42 7.90 6.26
C PRO A 128 0.02 7.41 6.57
N ILE A 129 0.65 6.66 5.65
CA ILE A 129 1.96 6.05 5.85
C ILE A 129 2.82 6.28 4.61
N ALA A 130 4.06 6.72 4.79
CA ALA A 130 5.04 6.80 3.71
C ALA A 130 6.19 5.84 3.98
N THR A 131 6.59 5.04 2.99
CA THR A 131 7.71 4.10 3.12
C THR A 131 8.92 4.62 2.36
N LEU A 132 10.00 4.93 3.08
CA LEU A 132 11.18 5.62 2.53
C LEU A 132 12.47 4.89 2.89
N ASP A 133 13.34 4.72 1.90
CA ASP A 133 14.64 4.08 2.04
C ASP A 133 15.62 5.02 2.78
N HIS A 134 16.43 4.46 3.67
CA HIS A 134 17.62 5.10 4.26
C HIS A 134 18.70 4.03 4.57
N ASP A 135 19.87 4.46 5.07
CA ASP A 135 21.01 3.56 5.34
C ASP A 135 20.71 2.37 6.27
N GLY A 136 19.66 2.46 7.08
CA GLY A 136 19.24 1.43 8.03
C GLY A 136 18.06 0.58 7.55
N GLY A 137 17.64 0.71 6.29
CA GLY A 137 16.56 -0.05 5.70
C GLY A 137 15.40 0.83 5.22
N ARG A 138 14.20 0.24 5.20
CA ARG A 138 13.01 0.81 4.57
C ARG A 138 11.82 0.91 5.54
N PRO A 139 11.90 1.74 6.60
CA PRO A 139 10.82 1.87 7.56
C PRO A 139 9.63 2.65 7.01
N SER A 140 8.49 2.44 7.65
CA SER A 140 7.26 3.19 7.46
C SER A 140 7.21 4.41 8.39
N TYR A 141 6.93 5.58 7.83
CA TYR A 141 6.77 6.85 8.54
C TYR A 141 5.30 7.26 8.57
N SER A 142 4.85 7.83 9.69
CA SER A 142 3.53 8.44 9.77
C SER A 142 3.44 9.67 8.86
N ALA A 143 2.36 9.79 8.12
CA ALA A 143 2.07 10.89 7.22
C ALA A 143 0.59 11.31 7.27
N HIS A 144 0.27 12.52 6.83
CA HIS A 144 -1.11 12.89 6.57
C HIS A 144 -1.62 12.15 5.33
N ILE A 145 -2.87 11.72 5.38
CA ILE A 145 -3.57 11.19 4.21
C ILE A 145 -3.67 12.29 3.14
N PRO A 146 -3.54 11.97 1.83
CA PRO A 146 -3.77 12.95 0.78
C PRO A 146 -5.16 13.62 0.88
N ILE A 147 -5.22 14.93 0.64
CA ILE A 147 -6.49 15.68 0.63
C ILE A 147 -7.31 15.38 -0.62
N ALA A 148 -6.68 14.89 -1.69
CA ALA A 148 -7.34 14.39 -2.87
C ALA A 148 -6.49 13.27 -3.50
N VAL A 149 -7.17 12.32 -4.14
CA VAL A 149 -6.53 11.20 -4.83
C VAL A 149 -7.05 11.16 -6.27
N VAL A 150 -6.14 11.13 -7.22
CA VAL A 150 -6.41 11.04 -8.65
C VAL A 150 -5.68 9.82 -9.18
N VAL A 151 -6.43 8.88 -9.74
CA VAL A 151 -5.92 7.69 -10.42
C VAL A 151 -6.42 7.74 -11.85
N ASP A 152 -5.49 7.97 -12.76
CA ASP A 152 -5.79 7.97 -14.19
C ASP A 152 -5.46 6.60 -14.80
N LEU A 153 -6.52 5.90 -15.22
CA LEU A 153 -6.40 4.54 -15.70
C LEU A 153 -5.57 4.43 -16.99
N ASP A 154 -5.52 5.50 -17.82
CA ASP A 154 -4.71 5.50 -19.04
C ASP A 154 -3.21 5.44 -18.70
N PHE A 155 -2.80 6.11 -17.62
CA PHE A 155 -1.41 6.10 -17.15
C PHE A 155 -1.07 4.84 -16.34
N VAL A 156 -2.04 4.29 -15.62
CA VAL A 156 -1.88 3.00 -14.92
C VAL A 156 -1.66 1.87 -15.94
N GLU A 157 -2.47 1.84 -17.00
CA GLU A 157 -2.36 0.84 -18.09
C GLU A 157 -1.06 1.02 -18.89
N ALA A 158 -0.65 2.26 -19.17
CA ALA A 158 0.62 2.54 -19.85
C ALA A 158 1.86 2.35 -18.97
N GLY A 159 1.68 2.06 -17.68
CA GLY A 159 2.76 1.79 -16.72
C GLY A 159 3.27 0.34 -16.80
N PRO A 160 4.29 -0.02 -15.99
CA PRO A 160 4.76 -1.40 -15.94
C PRO A 160 3.73 -2.31 -15.26
N ASP A 161 3.23 -3.33 -15.98
CA ASP A 161 2.29 -4.35 -15.47
C ASP A 161 2.67 -4.90 -14.09
N ARG A 162 3.96 -5.21 -13.91
CA ARG A 162 4.48 -5.77 -12.65
C ARG A 162 4.16 -4.87 -11.45
N SER A 163 4.18 -3.55 -11.64
CA SER A 163 3.89 -2.60 -10.57
C SER A 163 2.41 -2.66 -10.19
N THR A 164 1.49 -2.66 -11.17
CA THR A 164 0.06 -2.72 -10.85
C THR A 164 -0.36 -4.09 -10.32
N ARG A 165 0.23 -5.18 -10.82
CA ARG A 165 0.02 -6.52 -10.26
C ARG A 165 0.42 -6.58 -8.79
N ALA A 166 1.52 -5.92 -8.39
CA ALA A 166 1.92 -5.88 -6.99
C ALA A 166 0.81 -5.32 -6.06
N GLY A 167 0.02 -4.34 -6.50
CA GLY A 167 -1.11 -3.83 -5.71
C GLY A 167 -2.22 -4.83 -5.46
N ILE A 168 -2.34 -5.88 -6.29
CA ILE A 168 -3.25 -7.00 -6.03
C ILE A 168 -2.76 -7.74 -4.78
N GLY A 169 -1.48 -8.11 -4.72
CA GLY A 169 -0.89 -8.77 -3.56
C GLY A 169 -1.03 -7.94 -2.27
N GLU A 170 -0.80 -6.63 -2.35
CA GLU A 170 -1.08 -5.69 -1.25
C GLU A 170 -2.54 -5.76 -0.81
N THR A 171 -3.48 -5.62 -1.74
CA THR A 171 -4.91 -5.61 -1.45
C THR A 171 -5.39 -6.93 -0.84
N LEU A 172 -4.92 -8.06 -1.37
CA LEU A 172 -5.26 -9.39 -0.87
C LEU A 172 -4.77 -9.62 0.56
N SER A 173 -3.63 -9.02 0.92
CA SER A 173 -3.04 -9.15 2.24
C SER A 173 -3.93 -8.58 3.36
N ASN A 174 -4.85 -7.66 3.04
CA ASN A 174 -5.83 -7.14 4.00
C ASN A 174 -6.71 -8.25 4.62
N ILE A 175 -7.06 -9.29 3.85
CA ILE A 175 -7.83 -10.44 4.38
C ILE A 175 -7.03 -11.12 5.51
N ASN A 176 -5.72 -11.25 5.31
CA ASN A 176 -4.83 -11.84 6.29
C ASN A 176 -4.60 -10.94 7.50
N ALA A 177 -4.33 -9.64 7.27
CA ALA A 177 -4.16 -8.64 8.31
C ALA A 177 -5.37 -8.55 9.25
N ILE A 178 -6.58 -8.55 8.69
CA ILE A 178 -7.82 -8.56 9.46
C ILE A 178 -7.94 -9.85 10.27
N ALA A 179 -7.59 -11.00 9.69
CA ALA A 179 -7.65 -12.27 10.40
C ALA A 179 -6.65 -12.33 11.57
N ASP A 180 -5.46 -11.73 11.42
CA ASP A 180 -4.50 -11.55 12.52
C ASP A 180 -5.06 -10.64 13.59
N TRP A 181 -5.69 -9.53 13.21
CA TRP A 181 -6.28 -8.60 14.17
C TRP A 181 -7.46 -9.24 14.94
N GLU A 182 -8.29 -10.03 14.26
CA GLU A 182 -9.35 -10.83 14.88
C GLU A 182 -8.79 -11.91 15.82
N LEU A 183 -7.67 -12.54 15.45
CA LEU A 183 -6.96 -13.47 16.33
C LEU A 183 -6.41 -12.76 17.57
N ALA A 184 -5.76 -11.60 17.41
CA ALA A 184 -5.26 -10.78 18.51
C ALA A 184 -6.38 -10.31 19.44
N HIS A 185 -7.54 -9.95 18.90
CA HIS A 185 -8.72 -9.66 19.70
C HIS A 185 -9.16 -10.86 20.55
N ARG A 186 -9.31 -12.04 19.92
CA ARG A 186 -9.73 -13.26 20.65
C ARG A 186 -8.74 -13.68 21.73
N MET A 187 -7.44 -13.57 21.45
CA MET A 187 -6.40 -14.10 22.34
C MET A 187 -5.89 -13.09 23.38
N ARG A 188 -5.87 -11.80 23.04
CA ARG A 188 -5.27 -10.73 23.87
C ARG A 188 -6.24 -9.59 24.19
N GLY A 189 -7.47 -9.63 23.70
CA GLY A 189 -8.47 -8.59 23.94
C GLY A 189 -8.17 -7.26 23.22
N GLU A 190 -7.33 -7.28 22.18
CA GLU A 190 -7.02 -6.08 21.39
C GLU A 190 -8.31 -5.48 20.80
N PRO A 191 -8.57 -4.17 20.95
CA PRO A 191 -9.78 -3.57 20.40
C PRO A 191 -9.77 -3.60 18.87
N ILE A 192 -10.93 -3.93 18.29
CA ILE A 192 -11.14 -3.89 16.84
C ILE A 192 -11.96 -2.66 16.48
N ASP A 193 -11.53 -1.97 15.42
CA ASP A 193 -12.37 -1.00 14.75
C ASP A 193 -13.17 -1.66 13.62
N GLY A 194 -14.46 -1.91 13.88
CA GLY A 194 -15.34 -2.57 12.92
C GLY A 194 -15.54 -1.81 11.60
N LEU A 195 -15.42 -0.48 11.60
CA LEU A 195 -15.52 0.33 10.38
C LEU A 195 -14.27 0.14 9.51
N ALA A 196 -13.08 0.20 10.13
CA ALA A 196 -11.83 -0.05 9.43
C ALA A 196 -11.78 -1.48 8.85
N VAL A 197 -12.21 -2.48 9.63
CA VAL A 197 -12.32 -3.87 9.16
C VAL A 197 -13.27 -4.00 7.99
N ALA A 198 -14.47 -3.40 8.07
CA ALA A 198 -15.44 -3.49 6.98
C ALA A 198 -14.91 -2.89 5.68
N MET A 199 -14.22 -1.74 5.76
CA MET A 199 -13.63 -1.08 4.60
C MET A 199 -12.51 -1.92 3.97
N ALA A 200 -11.50 -2.29 4.74
CA ALA A 200 -10.37 -3.06 4.22
C ALA A 200 -10.79 -4.44 3.68
N ARG A 201 -11.73 -5.12 4.37
CA ARG A 201 -12.28 -6.40 3.91
C ARG A 201 -13.05 -6.24 2.60
N SER A 202 -13.88 -5.21 2.47
CA SER A 202 -14.71 -5.02 1.27
C SER A 202 -13.87 -4.82 0.02
N GLY A 203 -12.81 -4.00 0.09
CA GLY A 203 -11.89 -3.84 -1.04
C GLY A 203 -11.17 -5.14 -1.41
N ALA A 204 -10.65 -5.85 -0.41
CA ALA A 204 -9.95 -7.12 -0.66
C ALA A 204 -10.86 -8.20 -1.27
N GLU A 205 -12.07 -8.35 -0.74
CA GLU A 205 -13.07 -9.29 -1.28
C GLU A 205 -13.51 -8.89 -2.69
N ALA A 206 -13.61 -7.59 -3.00
CA ALA A 206 -13.93 -7.14 -4.35
C ALA A 206 -12.86 -7.58 -5.36
N VAL A 207 -11.56 -7.41 -5.04
CA VAL A 207 -10.46 -7.85 -5.91
C VAL A 207 -10.40 -9.37 -6.05
N VAL A 208 -10.53 -10.13 -4.96
CA VAL A 208 -10.54 -11.61 -5.01
C VAL A 208 -11.63 -12.12 -5.95
N ASN A 209 -12.83 -11.58 -5.83
CA ASN A 209 -14.01 -12.10 -6.52
C ASN A 209 -14.22 -11.49 -7.92
N HIS A 210 -13.48 -10.44 -8.30
CA HIS A 210 -13.59 -9.85 -9.62
C HIS A 210 -13.10 -10.84 -10.70
N PRO A 211 -13.84 -11.07 -11.80
CA PRO A 211 -13.45 -12.03 -12.83
C PRO A 211 -12.47 -11.46 -13.87
N GLY A 212 -12.43 -10.14 -14.03
CA GLY A 212 -11.58 -9.42 -14.99
C GLY A 212 -10.09 -9.43 -14.65
N ASP A 213 -9.29 -8.85 -15.54
CA ASP A 213 -7.84 -8.74 -15.45
C ASP A 213 -7.34 -7.30 -15.70
N MET A 214 -6.04 -7.14 -15.87
CA MET A 214 -5.39 -5.85 -16.07
C MET A 214 -5.85 -5.08 -17.32
N SER A 215 -6.50 -5.73 -18.28
CA SER A 215 -7.08 -5.10 -19.47
C SER A 215 -8.54 -4.66 -19.29
N ASP A 216 -9.14 -4.98 -18.14
CA ASP A 216 -10.52 -4.63 -17.81
C ASP A 216 -10.57 -3.35 -16.96
N ASP A 217 -11.18 -2.30 -17.50
CA ASP A 217 -11.42 -1.03 -16.81
C ASP A 217 -12.14 -1.22 -15.46
N GLY A 218 -13.08 -2.18 -15.40
CA GLY A 218 -13.80 -2.50 -14.18
C GLY A 218 -12.86 -3.07 -13.12
N PHE A 219 -11.96 -3.97 -13.51
CA PHE A 219 -10.96 -4.53 -12.59
C PHE A 219 -9.98 -3.48 -12.10
N LEU A 220 -9.45 -2.64 -13.00
CA LEU A 220 -8.52 -1.56 -12.64
C LEU A 220 -9.16 -0.56 -11.68
N THR A 221 -10.43 -0.22 -11.91
CA THR A 221 -11.21 0.65 -11.02
C THR A 221 -11.36 0.01 -9.64
N VAL A 222 -11.78 -1.26 -9.59
CA VAL A 222 -11.92 -2.00 -8.32
C VAL A 222 -10.59 -2.10 -7.58
N LEU A 223 -9.48 -2.36 -8.27
CA LEU A 223 -8.15 -2.41 -7.66
C LEU A 223 -7.75 -1.05 -7.08
N ALA A 224 -7.91 0.04 -7.84
CA ALA A 224 -7.61 1.39 -7.38
C ALA A 224 -8.45 1.77 -6.15
N GLU A 225 -9.76 1.57 -6.20
CA GLU A 225 -10.67 1.85 -5.10
C GLU A 225 -10.39 0.99 -3.87
N SER A 226 -9.94 -0.26 -4.06
CA SER A 226 -9.59 -1.16 -2.97
C SER A 226 -8.31 -0.73 -2.25
N LEU A 227 -7.29 -0.31 -3.00
CA LEU A 227 -6.07 0.29 -2.43
C LEU A 227 -6.39 1.60 -1.69
N ILE A 228 -7.25 2.45 -2.27
CA ILE A 228 -7.70 3.69 -1.63
C ILE A 228 -8.45 3.40 -0.33
N THR A 229 -9.33 2.41 -0.35
CA THR A 229 -10.13 1.98 0.79
C THR A 229 -9.26 1.36 1.89
N GLY A 230 -8.20 0.62 1.53
CA GLY A 230 -7.19 0.14 2.48
C GLY A 230 -6.47 1.29 3.19
N GLY A 231 -6.02 2.28 2.42
CA GLY A 231 -5.42 3.52 2.93
C GLY A 231 -6.34 4.27 3.91
N LEU A 232 -7.62 4.42 3.54
CA LEU A 232 -8.66 5.03 4.37
C LEU A 232 -8.95 4.24 5.64
N ALA A 233 -8.99 2.90 5.55
CA ALA A 233 -9.21 2.04 6.71
C ALA A 233 -8.12 2.27 7.77
N MET A 234 -6.86 2.45 7.35
CA MET A 234 -5.77 2.80 8.27
C MET A 234 -5.94 4.19 8.89
N ALA A 235 -6.35 5.19 8.11
CA ALA A 235 -6.63 6.54 8.62
C ALA A 235 -7.79 6.56 9.63
N ILE A 236 -8.84 5.76 9.37
CA ILE A 236 -9.93 5.53 10.31
C ILE A 236 -9.36 4.89 11.58
N CYS A 237 -8.70 3.74 11.46
CA CYS A 237 -8.19 2.99 12.60
C CYS A 237 -7.17 3.79 13.43
N GLY A 238 -6.40 4.69 12.83
CA GLY A 238 -5.23 5.31 13.44
C GLY A 238 -4.05 4.34 13.59
N SER A 239 -4.07 3.23 12.86
CA SER A 239 -3.00 2.22 12.82
C SER A 239 -3.03 1.47 11.49
N SER A 240 -1.97 0.75 11.14
CA SER A 240 -1.97 -0.11 9.95
C SER A 240 -2.64 -1.48 10.15
N ARG A 241 -3.19 -1.80 11.33
CA ARG A 241 -3.85 -3.10 11.61
C ARG A 241 -4.84 -3.59 10.55
N PRO A 242 -5.71 -2.77 9.93
CA PRO A 242 -6.66 -3.28 8.93
C PRO A 242 -6.00 -3.74 7.62
N ALA A 243 -4.77 -3.32 7.34
CA ALA A 243 -4.08 -3.59 6.08
C ALA A 243 -2.70 -4.25 6.26
N SER A 244 -2.24 -4.44 7.50
CA SER A 244 -0.92 -4.98 7.81
C SER A 244 -1.02 -6.01 8.93
N GLY A 245 -0.46 -7.20 8.73
CA GLY A 245 -0.43 -8.31 9.70
C GLY A 245 0.85 -9.13 9.56
N GLY A 246 0.79 -10.43 9.84
CA GLY A 246 1.93 -11.35 9.69
C GLY A 246 2.47 -11.39 8.25
N CYS A 247 1.60 -11.16 7.26
CA CYS A 247 1.99 -10.97 5.87
C CYS A 247 2.99 -9.81 5.65
N HIS A 248 2.79 -8.68 6.33
CA HIS A 248 3.70 -7.53 6.25
C HIS A 248 4.91 -7.71 7.16
N GLU A 249 4.79 -8.43 8.27
CA GLU A 249 5.96 -8.80 9.08
C GLU A 249 6.94 -9.63 8.26
N ILE A 250 6.45 -10.59 7.47
CA ILE A 250 7.25 -11.34 6.50
C ILE A 250 7.85 -10.41 5.44
N SER A 251 7.07 -9.53 4.81
CA SER A 251 7.59 -8.57 3.84
C SER A 251 8.70 -7.67 4.43
N HIS A 252 8.49 -7.14 5.63
CA HIS A 252 9.50 -6.33 6.33
C HIS A 252 10.76 -7.13 6.66
N ALA A 253 10.63 -8.40 7.05
CA ALA A 253 11.77 -9.27 7.29
C ALA A 253 12.55 -9.53 6.00
N LEU A 254 11.86 -9.74 4.87
CA LEU A 254 12.48 -9.88 3.56
C LEU A 254 13.23 -8.62 3.14
N ASP A 255 12.64 -7.44 3.33
CA ASP A 255 13.32 -6.17 3.02
C ASP A 255 14.59 -5.95 3.87
N ILE A 256 14.64 -6.48 5.09
CA ILE A 256 15.81 -6.38 5.99
C ILE A 256 16.88 -7.43 5.64
N LEU A 257 16.49 -8.69 5.48
CA LEU A 257 17.41 -9.82 5.35
C LEU A 257 17.84 -10.09 3.90
N PHE A 258 16.93 -9.86 2.96
CA PHE A 258 17.10 -10.19 1.53
C PHE A 258 16.60 -9.03 0.63
N PRO A 259 17.20 -7.83 0.75
CA PRO A 259 16.73 -6.65 0.04
C PRO A 259 16.79 -6.82 -1.48
N GLY A 260 15.78 -6.28 -2.18
CA GLY A 260 15.76 -6.21 -3.65
C GLY A 260 15.30 -7.49 -4.37
N THR A 261 14.78 -8.47 -3.64
CA THR A 261 14.26 -9.75 -4.16
C THR A 261 12.95 -9.58 -4.94
N ALA A 262 12.01 -8.84 -4.38
CA ALA A 262 10.71 -8.58 -4.98
C ALA A 262 10.14 -7.21 -4.56
N SER A 263 9.05 -6.78 -5.19
CA SER A 263 8.33 -5.59 -4.78
C SER A 263 7.50 -5.84 -3.51
N HIS A 264 7.17 -4.78 -2.77
CA HIS A 264 6.42 -4.86 -1.52
C HIS A 264 5.09 -5.64 -1.67
N GLY A 265 4.29 -5.33 -2.69
CA GLY A 265 3.02 -6.00 -2.90
C GLY A 265 3.16 -7.48 -3.30
N GLU A 266 4.22 -7.84 -4.03
CA GLU A 266 4.54 -9.26 -4.31
C GLU A 266 4.91 -10.01 -3.02
N GLN A 267 5.76 -9.42 -2.17
CA GLN A 267 6.13 -9.99 -0.87
C GLN A 267 4.90 -10.13 0.05
N CYS A 268 4.05 -9.10 0.13
CA CYS A 268 2.82 -9.14 0.94
C CYS A 268 1.83 -10.17 0.42
N GLY A 269 1.73 -10.37 -0.90
CA GLY A 269 0.91 -11.42 -1.51
C GLY A 269 1.36 -12.82 -1.09
N VAL A 270 2.66 -13.13 -1.19
CA VAL A 270 3.22 -14.42 -0.74
C VAL A 270 3.09 -14.59 0.77
N GLY A 271 3.40 -13.56 1.54
CA GLY A 271 3.25 -13.57 3.01
C GLY A 271 1.81 -13.83 3.43
N ALA A 272 0.84 -13.21 2.74
CA ALA A 272 -0.59 -13.43 3.00
C ALA A 272 -1.04 -14.86 2.63
N LEU A 273 -0.54 -15.41 1.53
CA LEU A 273 -0.86 -16.78 1.13
C LEU A 273 -0.28 -17.80 2.13
N PHE A 274 0.98 -17.63 2.53
CA PHE A 274 1.63 -18.46 3.55
C PHE A 274 0.95 -18.37 4.92
N CYS A 275 0.64 -17.17 5.41
CA CYS A 275 -0.09 -16.99 6.67
C CYS A 275 -1.52 -17.56 6.60
N THR A 276 -2.13 -17.63 5.41
CA THR A 276 -3.43 -18.28 5.20
C THR A 276 -3.28 -19.80 5.21
N PHE A 277 -2.21 -20.34 4.63
CA PHE A 277 -1.85 -21.76 4.73
C PHE A 277 -1.64 -22.20 6.18
N LEU A 278 -0.90 -21.42 6.99
CA LEU A 278 -0.70 -21.69 8.42
C LEU A 278 -2.04 -21.75 9.19
N ARG A 279 -3.02 -20.96 8.79
CA ARG A 279 -4.38 -21.05 9.34
C ARG A 279 -5.10 -22.30 8.87
N ALA A 280 -5.01 -22.63 7.57
CA ALA A 280 -5.64 -23.82 7.00
C ALA A 280 -5.11 -25.13 7.60
N SER A 281 -3.85 -25.17 8.04
CA SER A 281 -3.25 -26.33 8.71
C SER A 281 -3.80 -26.57 10.13
N THR A 282 -4.37 -25.55 10.76
CA THR A 282 -4.94 -25.62 12.12
C THR A 282 -6.47 -25.54 12.15
N ASP A 283 -7.07 -24.88 11.17
CA ASP A 283 -8.51 -24.70 11.00
C ASP A 283 -8.90 -24.90 9.53
N LYS A 284 -9.56 -26.02 9.25
CA LYS A 284 -10.00 -26.41 7.90
C LYS A 284 -10.97 -25.41 7.26
N ALA A 285 -11.60 -24.51 8.03
CA ALA A 285 -12.43 -23.44 7.48
C ALA A 285 -11.64 -22.49 6.56
N TRP A 286 -10.31 -22.43 6.72
CA TRP A 286 -9.44 -21.60 5.89
C TRP A 286 -8.99 -22.25 4.58
N ALA A 287 -9.25 -23.55 4.36
CA ALA A 287 -8.83 -24.24 3.14
C ALA A 287 -9.43 -23.59 1.88
N ALA A 288 -10.74 -23.31 1.88
CA ALA A 288 -11.38 -22.63 0.76
C ALA A 288 -10.81 -21.22 0.51
N ARG A 289 -10.40 -20.52 1.58
CA ARG A 289 -9.81 -19.19 1.47
C ARG A 289 -8.39 -19.24 0.90
N PHE A 290 -7.59 -20.24 1.29
CA PHE A 290 -6.28 -20.48 0.71
C PHE A 290 -6.37 -20.69 -0.81
N GLU A 291 -7.26 -21.58 -1.26
CA GLU A 291 -7.49 -21.83 -2.69
C GLU A 291 -7.91 -20.56 -3.44
N GLN A 292 -8.82 -19.76 -2.88
CA GLN A 292 -9.25 -18.50 -3.48
C GLN A 292 -8.11 -17.49 -3.65
N LEU A 293 -7.28 -17.31 -2.62
CA LEU A 293 -6.12 -16.40 -2.69
C LEU A 293 -5.06 -16.92 -3.66
N SER A 294 -4.73 -18.21 -3.61
CA SER A 294 -3.79 -18.85 -4.53
C SER A 294 -4.23 -18.70 -5.98
N ALA A 295 -5.50 -18.97 -6.26
CA ALA A 295 -6.08 -18.83 -7.61
C ALA A 295 -6.07 -17.38 -8.10
N CYS A 296 -6.36 -16.41 -7.23
CA CYS A 296 -6.30 -14.99 -7.57
C CYS A 296 -4.87 -14.55 -7.92
N LEU A 297 -3.89 -14.88 -7.07
CA LEU A 297 -2.47 -14.59 -7.33
C LEU A 297 -2.01 -15.25 -8.64
N ALA A 298 -2.36 -16.51 -8.87
CA ALA A 298 -2.02 -17.25 -10.09
C ALA A 298 -2.64 -16.61 -11.34
N ARG A 299 -3.93 -16.25 -11.29
CA ARG A 299 -4.66 -15.61 -12.40
C ARG A 299 -4.00 -14.32 -12.86
N HIS A 300 -3.49 -13.54 -11.92
CA HIS A 300 -2.81 -12.27 -12.23
C HIS A 300 -1.28 -12.41 -12.36
N GLY A 301 -0.75 -13.64 -12.34
CA GLY A 301 0.67 -13.93 -12.50
C GLY A 301 1.56 -13.31 -11.42
N LEU A 302 1.07 -13.26 -10.18
CA LEU A 302 1.86 -12.89 -9.02
C LEU A 302 2.66 -14.08 -8.47
N PRO A 303 3.79 -13.82 -7.78
CA PRO A 303 4.49 -14.82 -6.99
C PRO A 303 3.58 -15.51 -5.98
N ARG A 304 3.75 -16.83 -5.82
CA ARG A 304 3.05 -17.64 -4.82
C ARG A 304 4.01 -18.42 -3.93
N THR A 305 5.24 -18.69 -4.38
CA THR A 305 6.23 -19.46 -3.63
C THR A 305 7.47 -18.61 -3.28
N PRO A 306 8.32 -19.05 -2.33
CA PRO A 306 9.62 -18.42 -2.10
C PRO A 306 10.47 -18.32 -3.37
N ALA A 307 10.48 -19.38 -4.18
CA ALA A 307 11.22 -19.45 -5.43
C ALA A 307 10.77 -18.37 -6.44
N ASP A 308 9.47 -18.06 -6.51
CA ASP A 308 8.95 -16.98 -7.36
C ASP A 308 9.45 -15.59 -6.94
N LEU A 309 9.83 -15.42 -5.66
CA LEU A 309 10.47 -14.20 -5.14
C LEU A 309 12.00 -14.21 -5.31
N GLY A 310 12.57 -15.28 -5.89
CA GLY A 310 14.02 -15.46 -6.01
C GLY A 310 14.70 -15.87 -4.69
N LEU A 311 13.97 -16.50 -3.78
CA LEU A 311 14.46 -16.99 -2.49
C LEU A 311 14.54 -18.51 -2.48
N THR A 312 15.45 -19.06 -1.67
CA THR A 312 15.38 -20.47 -1.26
C THR A 312 14.39 -20.65 -0.11
N ASP A 313 13.92 -21.88 0.10
CA ASP A 313 13.05 -22.20 1.24
C ASP A 313 13.71 -21.84 2.58
N GLU A 314 15.01 -22.10 2.72
CA GLU A 314 15.79 -21.74 3.92
C GLU A 314 15.81 -20.22 4.17
N GLN A 315 15.99 -19.42 3.11
CA GLN A 315 15.94 -17.96 3.23
C GLN A 315 14.53 -17.49 3.63
N PHE A 316 13.49 -18.16 3.13
CA PHE A 316 12.13 -17.83 3.54
C PHE A 316 11.85 -18.25 5.00
N VAL A 317 12.38 -19.39 5.46
CA VAL A 317 12.35 -19.79 6.88
C VAL A 317 13.04 -18.72 7.75
N ASP A 318 14.22 -18.25 7.37
CA ASP A 318 14.92 -17.15 8.07
C ASP A 318 14.04 -15.90 8.18
N ALA A 319 13.34 -15.54 7.10
CA ALA A 319 12.46 -14.39 7.07
C ALA A 319 11.22 -14.56 7.97
N VAL A 320 10.56 -15.72 7.91
CA VAL A 320 9.40 -16.02 8.75
C VAL A 320 9.78 -16.10 10.22
N GLU A 321 10.93 -16.68 10.56
CA GLU A 321 11.46 -16.72 11.93
C GLU A 321 11.77 -15.29 12.45
N PHE A 322 12.28 -14.42 11.59
CA PHE A 322 12.61 -13.03 11.94
C PHE A 322 11.37 -12.11 11.99
N ALA A 323 10.32 -12.40 11.23
CA ALA A 323 9.15 -11.55 11.02
C ALA A 323 8.54 -10.94 12.30
N PRO A 324 8.29 -11.69 13.39
CA PRO A 324 7.79 -11.13 14.66
C PRO A 324 8.62 -9.97 15.24
N ARG A 325 9.93 -9.94 14.95
CA ARG A 325 10.84 -8.88 15.45
C ARG A 325 10.65 -7.55 14.73
N THR A 326 10.03 -7.55 13.56
CA THR A 326 9.77 -6.34 12.78
C THR A 326 8.65 -5.50 13.38
N ARG A 327 7.74 -6.13 14.12
CA ARG A 327 6.57 -5.52 14.79
C ARG A 327 6.32 -6.18 16.15
N PRO A 328 7.19 -5.97 17.15
CA PRO A 328 7.10 -6.67 18.45
C PRO A 328 5.84 -6.33 19.26
N ASP A 329 5.11 -5.29 18.87
CA ASP A 329 3.83 -4.87 19.45
C ASP A 329 2.62 -5.65 18.89
N ARG A 330 2.83 -6.50 17.88
CA ARG A 330 1.76 -7.22 17.20
C ARG A 330 1.62 -8.65 17.68
N TYR A 331 0.39 -9.14 17.53
CA TYR A 331 0.08 -10.55 17.66
C TYR A 331 -0.62 -11.00 16.39
N THR A 332 -0.02 -11.97 15.73
CA THR A 332 -0.45 -12.53 14.46
C THR A 332 -0.45 -14.06 14.56
N ILE A 333 -0.74 -14.74 13.46
CA ILE A 333 -0.59 -16.19 13.36
C ILE A 333 0.84 -16.65 13.65
N LEU A 334 1.85 -15.82 13.37
CA LEU A 334 3.26 -16.16 13.57
C LEU A 334 3.58 -16.27 15.07
N GLU A 335 3.23 -15.27 15.88
CA GLU A 335 3.38 -15.34 17.34
C GLU A 335 2.41 -16.33 17.98
N HIS A 336 1.27 -16.60 17.35
CA HIS A 336 0.28 -17.53 17.88
C HIS A 336 0.75 -18.98 17.81
N LEU A 337 1.30 -19.38 16.66
CA LEU A 337 1.84 -20.72 16.49
C LEU A 337 3.22 -20.86 17.12
N ALA A 338 4.02 -19.79 17.12
CA ALA A 338 5.35 -19.73 17.74
C ALA A 338 6.24 -20.93 17.37
N LEU A 339 6.21 -21.30 16.09
CA LEU A 339 6.88 -22.49 15.56
C LEU A 339 8.40 -22.41 15.76
N SER A 340 9.00 -23.54 16.13
CA SER A 340 10.46 -23.70 16.09
C SER A 340 10.98 -23.66 14.65
N ARG A 341 12.29 -23.47 14.49
CA ARG A 341 12.92 -23.43 13.16
C ARG A 341 12.69 -24.73 12.37
N ASP A 342 12.77 -25.88 13.02
CA ASP A 342 12.53 -27.18 12.37
C ASP A 342 11.08 -27.30 11.90
N GLU A 343 10.11 -26.92 12.75
CA GLU A 343 8.69 -26.89 12.38
C GLU A 343 8.40 -25.89 11.26
N LEU A 344 9.07 -24.73 11.25
CA LEU A 344 8.96 -23.75 10.16
C LEU A 344 9.47 -24.33 8.84
N GLY A 345 10.59 -25.05 8.86
CA GLY A 345 11.12 -25.75 7.69
C GLY A 345 10.11 -26.75 7.11
N GLU A 346 9.50 -27.57 7.97
CA GLU A 346 8.42 -28.49 7.57
C GLU A 346 7.22 -27.72 6.98
N ARG A 347 6.78 -26.62 7.61
CA ARG A 347 5.65 -25.82 7.10
C ARG A 347 5.93 -25.13 5.78
N VAL A 348 7.15 -24.68 5.53
CA VAL A 348 7.52 -24.07 4.25
C VAL A 348 7.55 -25.12 3.15
N ALA A 349 8.03 -26.34 3.44
CA ALA A 349 7.97 -27.46 2.50
C ALA A 349 6.51 -27.87 2.19
N ASP A 350 5.68 -28.08 3.22
CA ASP A 350 4.26 -28.40 3.06
C ASP A 350 3.52 -27.31 2.26
N TYR A 351 3.90 -26.05 2.48
CA TYR A 351 3.34 -24.90 1.76
C TYR A 351 3.68 -24.92 0.28
N ALA A 352 4.95 -25.17 -0.07
CA ALA A 352 5.37 -25.27 -1.46
C ALA A 352 4.59 -26.37 -2.19
N ASP A 353 4.42 -27.53 -1.55
CA ASP A 353 3.62 -28.64 -2.08
C ASP A 353 2.13 -28.27 -2.24
N ALA A 354 1.56 -27.50 -1.33
CA ALA A 354 0.15 -27.09 -1.39
C ALA A 354 -0.17 -26.05 -2.48
N VAL A 355 0.85 -25.34 -3.00
CA VAL A 355 0.68 -24.32 -4.06
C VAL A 355 0.73 -24.92 -5.47
N HIS A 356 1.30 -26.12 -5.61
CA HIS A 356 1.56 -26.83 -6.87
C HIS A 356 0.46 -27.85 -7.22
#